data_AF-A0A6N2MZ61-F1
#
_entry.id   AF-A0A6N2MZ61-F1
#
_cell.length_a   1.000
_cell.length_b   1.000
_cell.length_c   1.000
_cell.angle_alpha   90.00
_cell.angle_beta   90.00
_cell.angle_gamma   90.00
#
_symmetry.space_group_name_H-M   'P 1'
#
loop_
_entity.id
_entity.type
_entity.pdbx_description
1 polymer ?
#
loop_
_entity_poly.entity_id
_entity_poly.type
_entity_poly.pdbx_seq_one_letter_code
_entity_poly.pdbx_strand_id
1 'polypeptide(L)'
;MNKTIDDSSSSLEVERCIQIGLLCVQQRPEDRPSMSTVVVMLSSEISLPQPKQPGFYTERNFSEHETSSSSRRSASRNNISFTVFEPR
;
A
#
# COMPACT_ATOMS: atom_id res chain seq x y z
N MET A 1 -19.72 -16.32 19.74
CA MET A 1 -18.62 -17.24 19.38
C MET A 1 -17.32 -16.45 19.31
N ASN A 2 -16.62 -16.32 20.44
CA ASN A 2 -15.22 -15.91 20.47
C ASN A 2 -14.40 -17.13 20.05
N LYS A 3 -14.15 -17.25 18.74
CA LYS A 3 -13.24 -18.25 18.18
C LYS A 3 -11.87 -17.91 18.75
N THR A 4 -11.41 -18.73 19.70
CA THR A 4 -10.05 -18.67 20.24
C THR A 4 -9.13 -18.70 19.02
N ILE A 5 -8.39 -17.61 18.84
CA ILE A 5 -7.45 -17.49 17.74
C ILE A 5 -6.36 -18.52 18.02
N ASP A 6 -6.48 -19.66 17.36
CA ASP A 6 -5.37 -20.57 17.21
C ASP A 6 -4.30 -19.79 16.44
N ASP A 7 -3.19 -19.45 17.10
CA ASP A 7 -2.18 -18.50 16.60
C ASP A 7 -1.67 -18.87 15.19
N SER A 8 -1.71 -20.15 14.84
CA SER A 8 -1.34 -20.63 13.51
C SER A 8 -2.34 -20.19 12.43
N SER A 9 -3.65 -20.31 12.70
CA SER A 9 -4.72 -19.84 11.82
C SER A 9 -4.73 -18.31 11.66
N SER A 10 -4.39 -17.58 12.73
CA SER A 10 -4.23 -16.13 12.73
C SER A 10 -3.14 -15.67 11.76
N SER A 11 -2.00 -16.36 11.79
CA SER A 11 -0.81 -15.97 11.02
C SER A 11 -1.07 -16.06 9.52
N LEU A 12 -1.77 -17.11 9.08
CA LEU A 12 -2.18 -17.28 7.69
C LEU A 12 -3.19 -16.20 7.25
N GLU A 13 -4.15 -15.87 8.09
CA GLU A 13 -5.13 -14.81 7.81
C GLU A 13 -4.46 -13.43 7.69
N VAL A 14 -3.48 -13.14 8.57
CA VAL A 14 -2.67 -11.92 8.51
C VAL A 14 -1.83 -11.87 7.24
N GLU A 15 -1.10 -12.93 6.90
CA GLU A 15 -0.30 -12.99 5.67
C GLU A 15 -1.18 -12.77 4.43
N ARG A 16 -2.36 -13.43 4.40
CA ARG A 16 -3.34 -13.28 3.34
C ARG A 16 -3.85 -11.84 3.23
N CYS A 17 -4.17 -11.21 4.36
CA CYS A 17 -4.59 -9.80 4.38
C CYS A 17 -3.51 -8.86 3.86
N ILE A 18 -2.24 -9.11 4.20
CA ILE A 18 -1.10 -8.35 3.67
C ILE A 18 -1.03 -8.50 2.15
N GLN A 19 -1.10 -9.73 1.62
CA GLN A 19 -1.07 -9.97 0.17
C GLN A 19 -2.22 -9.26 -0.56
N ILE A 20 -3.45 -9.36 -0.05
CA ILE A 20 -4.63 -8.67 -0.62
C ILE A 20 -4.45 -7.16 -0.55
N GLY A 21 -3.98 -6.64 0.59
CA GLY A 21 -3.70 -5.22 0.77
C GLY A 21 -2.69 -4.69 -0.25
N LEU A 22 -1.62 -5.45 -0.52
CA LEU A 22 -0.63 -5.12 -1.54
C LEU A 22 -1.21 -5.14 -2.97
N LEU A 23 -2.15 -6.04 -3.28
CA LEU A 23 -2.86 -6.06 -4.56
C LEU A 23 -3.81 -4.85 -4.73
N CYS A 24 -4.36 -4.31 -3.66
CA CYS A 24 -5.24 -3.14 -3.72
C CYS A 24 -4.50 -1.83 -4.03
N VAL A 25 -3.20 -1.75 -3.72
CA VAL A 25 -2.40 -0.52 -3.87
C VAL A 25 -1.42 -0.57 -5.05
N GLN A 26 -1.67 -1.43 -6.03
CA GLN A 26 -0.84 -1.56 -7.23
C GLN A 26 -0.68 -0.23 -7.98
N GLN A 27 0.51 -0.03 -8.55
CA GLN A 27 0.87 1.19 -9.28
C GLN A 27 -0.08 1.45 -10.45
N ARG A 28 -0.39 0.40 -11.22
CA ARG A 28 -1.32 0.47 -12.34
C ARG A 28 -2.75 0.23 -11.83
N PRO A 29 -3.72 1.12 -12.09
CA PRO A 29 -5.11 0.93 -11.67
C PRO A 29 -5.74 -0.39 -12.15
N GLU A 30 -5.41 -0.82 -13.37
CA GLU A 30 -5.90 -2.05 -13.99
C GLU A 30 -5.39 -3.33 -13.33
N ASP A 31 -4.31 -3.25 -12.54
CA ASP A 31 -3.77 -4.38 -11.77
C ASP A 31 -4.47 -4.53 -10.41
N ARG A 32 -5.34 -3.59 -10.02
CA ARG A 32 -6.05 -3.63 -8.74
C ARG A 32 -7.28 -4.54 -8.85
N PRO A 33 -7.51 -5.43 -7.88
CA PRO A 33 -8.70 -6.26 -7.87
C PRO A 33 -9.97 -5.41 -7.68
N SER A 34 -11.08 -5.83 -8.28
CA SER A 34 -12.40 -5.28 -7.96
C SER A 34 -12.78 -5.59 -6.51
N MET A 35 -13.66 -4.80 -5.89
CA MET A 35 -14.15 -5.09 -4.54
C MET A 35 -14.82 -6.46 -4.44
N SER A 36 -15.54 -6.91 -5.48
CA SER A 36 -16.09 -8.27 -5.54
C SER A 36 -15.00 -9.34 -5.49
N THR A 37 -13.89 -9.14 -6.21
CA THR A 37 -12.73 -10.05 -6.18
C THR A 37 -12.10 -10.07 -4.80
N VAL A 38 -11.94 -8.92 -4.15
CA VAL A 38 -11.40 -8.81 -2.78
C VAL A 38 -12.25 -9.59 -1.78
N VAL A 39 -13.60 -9.48 -1.85
CA VAL A 39 -14.50 -10.25 -0.97
C VAL A 39 -14.32 -11.75 -1.18
N VAL A 40 -14.20 -12.21 -2.43
CA VAL A 40 -13.92 -13.62 -2.74
C VAL A 40 -12.57 -14.04 -2.17
N MET A 41 -11.51 -13.23 -2.37
CA MET A 41 -10.17 -13.50 -1.83
C MET A 41 -10.17 -13.62 -0.30
N LEU A 42 -10.94 -12.77 0.40
CA LEU A 42 -11.05 -12.80 1.86
C LEU A 42 -11.91 -13.98 2.36
N SER A 43 -12.92 -14.38 1.59
CA SER A 43 -13.92 -15.37 2.03
C SER A 43 -13.61 -16.80 1.58
N SER A 44 -12.54 -17.00 0.82
CA SER A 44 -12.16 -18.31 0.26
C SER A 44 -10.66 -18.55 0.35
N GLU A 45 -10.26 -19.81 0.35
CA GLU A 45 -8.85 -20.25 0.41
C GLU A 45 -8.19 -20.32 -0.98
N ILE A 46 -8.59 -19.44 -1.91
CA ILE A 46 -7.96 -19.39 -3.24
C ILE A 46 -6.51 -18.93 -3.15
N SER A 47 -5.67 -19.43 -4.07
CA SER A 47 -4.33 -18.90 -4.26
C SER A 47 -4.40 -17.45 -4.75
N LEU A 48 -3.59 -16.58 -4.15
CA LEU A 48 -3.54 -15.16 -4.50
C LEU A 48 -2.41 -14.91 -5.51
N PRO A 49 -2.61 -14.02 -6.49
CA PRO A 49 -1.54 -13.62 -7.40
C PRO A 49 -0.45 -12.85 -6.65
N GLN A 50 0.78 -12.92 -7.15
CA GLN A 50 1.89 -12.17 -6.57
C GLN A 50 1.69 -10.65 -6.80
N PRO A 51 1.78 -9.81 -5.75
CA PRO A 51 1.70 -8.36 -5.92
C PRO A 51 2.85 -7.82 -6.77
N LYS A 52 2.54 -6.89 -7.69
CA LYS A 52 3.56 -6.07 -8.37
C LYS A 52 3.88 -4.83 -7.53
N GLN A 53 4.58 -3.85 -8.10
CA GLN A 53 5.01 -2.64 -7.40
C GLN A 53 3.81 -1.79 -6.92
N PRO A 54 3.75 -1.42 -5.63
CA PRO A 54 2.75 -0.48 -5.12
C PRO A 54 2.90 0.93 -5.69
N GLY A 55 1.79 1.64 -5.90
CA GLY A 55 1.78 2.98 -6.50
C GLY A 55 2.38 4.09 -5.65
N PHE A 56 2.63 3.82 -4.37
CA PHE A 56 3.27 4.75 -3.43
C PHE A 56 4.63 4.23 -2.95
N TYR A 57 5.28 3.36 -3.74
CA TYR A 57 6.65 2.97 -3.44
C TYR A 57 7.57 4.19 -3.67
N THR A 58 7.72 5.01 -2.63
CA THR A 58 8.83 5.94 -2.55
C THR A 58 10.04 5.08 -2.26
N GLU A 59 10.85 4.83 -3.28
CA GLU A 59 12.14 4.18 -3.14
C GLU A 59 12.87 4.91 -2.00
N ARG A 60 12.97 4.27 -0.84
CA ARG A 60 13.89 4.75 0.18
C ARG A 60 15.24 4.46 -0.42
N ASN A 61 15.77 5.43 -1.16
CA ASN A 61 17.13 5.42 -1.68
C ASN A 61 18.05 5.26 -0.47
N PHE A 62 18.30 4.02 -0.06
CA PHE A 62 19.50 3.67 0.65
C PHE A 62 20.58 3.74 -0.42
N SER A 63 20.97 4.97 -0.77
CA SER A 63 22.17 5.21 -1.53
C SER A 63 23.30 4.62 -0.70
N GLU A 64 23.68 3.40 -1.02
CA GLU A 64 25.00 2.89 -0.69
C GLU A 64 25.99 3.87 -1.31
N HIS A 65 26.66 4.60 -0.42
CA HIS A 65 27.88 5.35 -0.71
C HIS A 65 27.73 6.51 -1.71
N GLU A 66 27.80 7.76 -1.24
CA GLU A 66 28.55 8.80 -1.97
C GLU A 66 29.00 9.87 -0.98
N THR A 67 30.26 9.72 -0.59
CA THR A 67 31.13 10.76 -0.08
C THR A 67 31.11 11.97 -1.03
N SER A 68 31.00 13.18 -0.48
CA SER A 68 31.41 14.47 -1.08
C SER A 68 30.38 15.31 -1.85
N SER A 69 30.05 16.44 -1.23
CA SER A 69 30.01 17.80 -1.81
C SER A 69 28.94 18.15 -2.87
N SER A 70 27.99 18.99 -2.41
CA SER A 70 27.52 20.20 -3.11
C SER A 70 26.67 20.00 -4.38
N SER A 71 25.38 19.74 -4.22
CA SER A 71 24.40 20.54 -4.98
C SER A 71 23.07 20.63 -4.25
N ARG A 72 22.57 21.87 -4.20
CA ARG A 72 21.43 22.32 -3.38
C ARG A 72 20.17 21.53 -3.74
N ARG A 73 19.58 20.89 -2.74
CA ARG A 73 18.24 20.30 -2.80
C ARG A 73 17.24 21.39 -3.20
N SER A 74 16.88 21.44 -4.47
CA SER A 74 15.77 22.28 -4.92
C SER A 74 14.48 21.59 -4.48
N ALA A 75 14.02 21.91 -3.28
CA ALA A 75 12.72 21.45 -2.80
C ALA A 75 11.64 22.05 -3.71
N SER A 76 10.89 21.19 -4.41
CA SER A 76 9.68 21.61 -5.11
C SER A 76 8.65 22.10 -4.10
N ARG A 77 8.22 23.36 -4.22
CA ARG A 77 7.12 23.91 -3.42
C ARG A 77 5.81 23.37 -3.97
N ASN A 78 5.13 22.50 -3.22
CA ASN A 78 3.74 22.16 -3.51
C ASN A 78 2.84 23.37 -3.20
N ASN A 79 2.20 23.92 -4.23
CA ASN A 79 1.22 25.01 -4.09
C ASN A 79 -0.12 24.43 -3.61
N ILE A 80 -0.28 24.29 -2.30
CA ILE A 80 -1.57 23.98 -1.69
C ILE A 80 -2.45 25.25 -1.70
N SER A 81 -3.66 25.18 -2.27
CA SER A 81 -4.66 26.25 -2.16
C SER A 81 -5.64 25.92 -1.04
N PHE A 82 -5.88 26.89 -0.16
CA PHE A 82 -6.87 26.79 0.91
C PHE A 82 -8.11 27.60 0.50
N THR A 83 -9.25 26.94 0.40
CA THR A 83 -10.55 27.60 0.23
C THR A 83 -11.10 27.98 1.61
N VAL A 84 -11.26 29.28 1.85
CA VAL A 84 -11.92 29.82 3.04
C VAL A 84 -13.43 29.74 2.86
N PHE A 85 -14.13 29.12 3.81
CA PHE A 85 -15.59 29.14 3.88
C PHE A 85 -16.05 30.30 4.76
N GLU A 86 -16.98 31.11 4.27
CA GLU A 86 -17.63 32.16 5.06
C GLU A 86 -18.99 31.67 5.60
N PRO A 87 -19.31 31.95 6.88
CA PRO A 87 -20.62 31.66 7.43
C PRO A 87 -21.68 32.63 6.86
N ARG A 88 -22.89 32.11 6.60
CA ARG A 88 -24.07 32.92 6.26
C ARG A 88 -24.87 33.25 7.50
#